data_AF-A0A3A2Z1I0-F1
#
_entry.id   AF-A0A3A2Z1I0-F1
#
_cell.length_a   1.000
_cell.length_b   1.000
_cell.length_c   1.000
_cell.angle_alpha   90.00
_cell.angle_beta   90.00
_cell.angle_gamma   90.00
#
_symmetry.space_group_name_H-M   'P 1'
#
loop_
_entity.id
_entity.type
_entity.pdbx_description
1 polymer ?
#
loop_
_entity_poly.entity_id
_entity_poly.type
_entity_poly.pdbx_seq_one_letter_code
_entity_poly.pdbx_strand_id
1 'polypeptide(L)'
;MQAPNPNPSLFFVFDFIRNTHRTLKSIDAEKFRTGDRDARAQAQEVMGRNAFANTLVGDTSGKLALLTGGDPTDPVDFGDEIRNRAKAVVEV
;
A
#
# COMPACT_ATOMS: atom_id res chain seq x y z
N MET A 1 25.79 -9.74 -17.67
CA MET A 1 25.43 -9.47 -16.26
C MET A 1 23.92 -9.61 -16.15
N GLN A 2 23.41 -10.49 -15.30
CA GLN A 2 21.97 -10.56 -15.02
C GLN A 2 21.59 -9.31 -14.22
N ALA A 3 20.47 -8.68 -14.55
CA ALA A 3 19.98 -7.56 -13.75
C ALA A 3 19.75 -8.04 -12.30
N PRO A 4 20.11 -7.24 -11.27
CA PRO A 4 19.86 -7.64 -9.90
C PRO A 4 18.36 -7.90 -9.69
N ASN A 5 18.04 -8.98 -8.97
CA ASN A 5 16.65 -9.26 -8.62
C ASN A 5 16.11 -8.10 -7.77
N PRO A 6 14.92 -7.55 -8.08
CA PRO A 6 14.34 -6.48 -7.29
C PRO A 6 14.10 -6.98 -5.86
N ASN A 7 14.32 -6.10 -4.87
CA ASN A 7 14.01 -6.42 -3.48
C ASN A 7 12.52 -6.80 -3.37
N PRO A 8 12.19 -7.96 -2.76
CA PRO A 8 10.83 -8.48 -2.78
C PRO A 8 9.84 -7.62 -2.00
N SER A 9 10.28 -6.99 -0.90
CA SER A 9 9.44 -6.08 -0.10
C SER A 9 9.12 -4.81 -0.88
N LEU A 10 10.09 -4.25 -1.60
CA LEU A 10 9.86 -3.10 -2.48
C LEU A 10 8.85 -3.43 -3.59
N PHE A 11 9.03 -4.57 -4.24
CA PHE A 11 8.12 -5.00 -5.31
C PHE A 11 6.69 -5.21 -4.79
N PHE A 12 6.56 -5.89 -3.64
CA PHE A 12 5.26 -6.12 -3.00
C PHE A 12 4.55 -4.80 -2.66
N VAL A 13 5.23 -3.87 -1.98
CA VAL A 13 4.63 -2.59 -1.59
C VAL A 13 4.24 -1.76 -2.82
N PHE A 14 5.11 -1.74 -3.85
CA PHE A 14 4.80 -1.06 -5.11
C PHE A 14 3.53 -1.63 -5.78
N ASP A 15 3.45 -2.95 -5.94
CA ASP A 15 2.29 -3.58 -6.58
C ASP A 15 1.02 -3.42 -5.73
N PHE A 16 1.13 -3.53 -4.40
CA PHE A 16 0.02 -3.32 -3.47
C PHE A 16 -0.56 -1.90 -3.57
N ILE A 17 0.28 -0.87 -3.57
CA ILE A 17 -0.14 0.53 -3.71
C ILE A 17 -0.71 0.77 -5.11
N ARG A 18 -0.07 0.25 -6.16
CA ARG A 18 -0.54 0.39 -7.54
C ARG A 18 -1.93 -0.23 -7.73
N ASN A 19 -2.17 -1.41 -7.18
CA ASN A 19 -3.47 -2.07 -7.24
C ASN A 19 -4.52 -1.35 -6.41
N THR A 20 -4.17 -0.83 -5.23
CA THR A 20 -5.06 0.02 -4.42
C THR A 20 -5.49 1.28 -5.18
N HIS A 21 -4.56 1.95 -5.87
CA HIS A 21 -4.87 3.10 -6.72
C HIS A 21 -5.76 2.73 -7.92
N ARG A 22 -5.56 1.55 -8.53
CA ARG A 22 -6.46 1.05 -9.59
C ARG A 22 -7.87 0.83 -9.06
N THR A 23 -8.03 0.24 -7.88
CA THR A 23 -9.34 0.07 -7.24
C THR A 23 -10.01 1.42 -7.03
N LEU A 24 -9.31 2.40 -6.47
CA LEU A 24 -9.83 3.77 -6.31
C LEU A 24 -10.33 4.37 -7.63
N LYS A 25 -9.56 4.22 -8.72
CA LYS A 25 -9.93 4.73 -10.04
C LYS A 25 -11.12 4.00 -10.67
N SER A 26 -11.43 2.78 -10.22
CA SER A 26 -12.57 2.00 -10.71
C SER A 26 -13.90 2.33 -10.01
N ILE A 27 -13.86 3.08 -8.89
CA ILE A 27 -15.07 3.49 -8.17
C ILE A 27 -15.86 4.48 -9.03
N ASP A 28 -17.12 4.14 -9.31
CA ASP A 28 -18.05 5.03 -9.97
C ASP A 28 -18.43 6.20 -9.03
N ALA A 29 -18.00 7.40 -9.40
CA ALA A 29 -18.18 8.60 -8.59
C ALA A 29 -19.64 9.06 -8.47
N GLU A 30 -20.51 8.76 -9.45
CA GLU A 30 -21.93 9.07 -9.37
C GLU A 30 -22.63 8.11 -8.41
N LYS A 31 -22.34 6.80 -8.54
CA LYS A 31 -22.87 5.78 -7.62
C LYS A 31 -22.43 6.03 -6.18
N PHE A 32 -21.17 6.39 -5.96
CA PHE A 32 -20.68 6.73 -4.63
C PHE A 32 -21.45 7.92 -4.03
N ARG A 33 -21.69 8.97 -4.84
CA ARG A 33 -22.44 10.18 -4.43
C ARG A 33 -23.90 9.87 -4.11
N THR A 34 -24.55 9.01 -4.87
CA THR A 34 -25.95 8.60 -4.64
C THR A 34 -26.10 7.57 -3.52
N GLY A 35 -25.00 7.15 -2.90
CA GLY A 35 -25.01 6.27 -1.72
C GLY A 35 -25.12 4.78 -2.06
N ASP A 36 -24.76 4.38 -3.29
CA ASP A 36 -24.67 2.99 -3.69
C ASP A 36 -23.77 2.19 -2.74
N ARG A 37 -24.26 1.01 -2.34
CA ARG A 37 -23.61 0.18 -1.33
C ARG A 37 -22.26 -0.34 -1.80
N ASP A 38 -22.17 -0.76 -3.05
CA ASP A 38 -20.96 -1.39 -3.58
C ASP A 38 -19.86 -0.34 -3.79
N ALA A 39 -20.21 0.83 -4.33
CA ALA A 39 -19.29 1.95 -4.45
C ALA A 39 -18.75 2.40 -3.08
N ARG A 40 -19.59 2.42 -2.04
CA ARG A 40 -19.16 2.74 -0.66
C ARG A 40 -18.26 1.65 -0.07
N ALA A 41 -18.56 0.38 -0.30
CA ALA A 41 -17.73 -0.73 0.16
C ALA A 41 -16.33 -0.69 -0.46
N GLN A 42 -16.23 -0.40 -1.77
CA GLN A 42 -14.94 -0.21 -2.45
C GLN A 42 -14.14 0.96 -1.89
N ALA A 43 -14.80 2.09 -1.59
CA ALA A 43 -14.14 3.23 -0.97
C ALA A 43 -13.58 2.88 0.43
N GLN A 44 -14.37 2.17 1.24
CA GLN A 44 -13.92 1.68 2.55
C GLN A 44 -12.74 0.71 2.42
N GLU A 45 -12.75 -0.17 1.40
CA GLU A 45 -11.62 -1.05 1.12
C GLU A 45 -10.36 -0.24 0.80
N VAL A 46 -10.45 0.78 -0.06
CA VAL A 46 -9.32 1.66 -0.38
C VAL A 46 -8.77 2.34 0.88
N MET A 47 -9.64 2.84 1.76
CA MET A 47 -9.22 3.45 3.03
C MET A 47 -8.48 2.43 3.92
N GLY A 48 -9.00 1.20 4.04
CA GLY A 48 -8.33 0.13 4.80
C GLY A 48 -6.97 -0.24 4.20
N ARG A 49 -6.88 -0.27 2.87
CA ARG A 49 -5.62 -0.54 2.16
C ARG A 49 -4.60 0.59 2.35
N ASN A 50 -5.03 1.85 2.39
CA ASN A 50 -4.14 2.98 2.73
C ASN A 50 -3.59 2.85 4.15
N ALA A 51 -4.43 2.53 5.13
CA ALA A 51 -4.00 2.30 6.51
C ALA A 51 -3.00 1.14 6.61
N PHE A 52 -3.23 0.06 5.86
CA PHE A 52 -2.31 -1.06 5.81
C PHE A 52 -1.00 -0.70 5.10
N ALA A 53 -1.04 0.04 3.98
CA ALA A 53 0.15 0.54 3.31
C ALA A 53 1.02 1.39 4.24
N ASN A 54 0.41 2.27 5.04
CA ASN A 54 1.11 3.07 6.05
C ASN A 54 1.79 2.18 7.12
N THR A 55 1.15 1.08 7.52
CA THR A 55 1.76 0.08 8.41
C THR A 55 2.96 -0.62 7.75
N LEU A 56 2.85 -0.99 6.47
CA LEU A 56 3.90 -1.70 5.74
C LEU A 56 5.15 -0.85 5.54
N VAL A 57 5.00 0.40 5.11
CA VAL A 57 6.15 1.31 4.90
C VAL A 57 6.79 1.77 6.20
N GLY A 58 6.08 1.63 7.32
CA GLY A 58 6.57 1.90 8.67
C GLY A 58 7.10 0.68 9.40
N ASP A 59 7.12 -0.51 8.79
CA ASP A 59 7.62 -1.71 9.44
C ASP A 59 9.13 -1.66 9.64
N THR A 60 9.56 -1.53 10.90
CA THR A 60 10.96 -1.66 11.31
C THR A 60 11.24 -3.00 12.00
N SER A 61 10.24 -3.89 12.09
CA SER A 61 10.35 -5.15 12.83
C SER A 61 10.87 -6.32 11.99
N GLY A 62 10.99 -6.15 10.67
CA GLY A 62 11.41 -7.20 9.74
C GLY A 62 10.29 -8.15 9.31
N LYS A 63 9.05 -7.93 9.78
CA LYS A 63 7.89 -8.76 9.44
C LYS A 63 7.54 -8.66 7.96
N LEU A 64 7.63 -7.47 7.36
CA LEU A 64 7.40 -7.28 5.93
C LEU A 64 8.41 -8.07 5.10
N ALA A 65 9.68 -8.00 5.47
CA ALA A 65 10.73 -8.78 4.83
C ALA A 65 10.44 -10.28 4.92
N LEU A 66 10.08 -10.79 6.10
CA LEU A 66 9.70 -12.19 6.28
C LEU A 66 8.51 -12.61 5.39
N LEU A 67 7.45 -11.80 5.33
CA LEU A 67 6.24 -12.10 4.54
C LEU A 67 6.47 -12.07 3.03
N THR A 68 7.48 -11.32 2.59
CA THR A 68 7.81 -11.16 1.16
C THR A 68 8.98 -12.04 0.72
N GLY A 69 9.59 -12.80 1.64
CA GLY A 69 10.74 -13.66 1.36
C GLY A 69 12.08 -12.91 1.30
N GLY A 70 12.16 -11.72 1.90
CA GLY A 70 13.39 -10.97 2.13
C GLY A 70 14.08 -11.31 3.45
N ASP A 71 15.23 -10.68 3.69
CA ASP A 71 15.99 -10.83 4.94
C ASP A 71 15.38 -9.95 6.05
N PRO A 72 14.87 -10.52 7.16
CA PRO A 72 14.29 -9.75 8.26
C PRO A 72 15.32 -8.97 9.08
N THR A 73 16.61 -9.27 8.96
CA THR A 73 17.69 -8.55 9.64
C THR A 73 18.13 -7.28 8.90
N ASP A 74 17.76 -7.17 7.63
CA ASP A 74 17.98 -6.00 6.77
C ASP A 74 16.66 -5.56 6.10
N PRO A 75 15.69 -5.07 6.89
CA PRO A 75 14.41 -4.63 6.35
C PRO A 75 14.60 -3.38 5.49
N VAL A 76 13.75 -3.23 4.48
CA VAL A 76 13.78 -2.05 3.61
C VAL A 76 13.37 -0.81 4.39
N ASP A 77 14.25 0.19 4.39
CA ASP A 77 13.90 1.56 4.77
C ASP A 77 13.35 2.32 3.57
N PHE A 78 12.06 2.66 3.63
CA PHE A 78 11.38 3.46 2.61
C PHE A 78 11.69 4.97 2.70
N GLY A 79 12.36 5.42 3.76
CA GLY A 79 12.69 6.83 3.98
C GLY A 79 11.50 7.71 4.37
N ASP A 80 11.81 8.91 4.83
CA ASP A 80 10.80 9.83 5.38
C ASP A 80 9.81 10.34 4.34
N GLU A 81 10.24 10.52 3.09
CA GLU A 81 9.37 11.01 2.03
C GLU A 81 8.20 10.03 1.79
N ILE A 82 8.48 8.74 1.66
CA ILE A 82 7.46 7.72 1.41
C ILE A 82 6.58 7.54 2.64
N ARG A 83 7.16 7.52 3.84
CA ARG A 83 6.40 7.44 5.11
C ARG A 83 5.44 8.62 5.26
N ASN A 84 5.89 9.84 4.99
CA ASN A 84 5.05 11.04 5.09
C ASN A 84 3.92 11.02 4.05
N ARG A 85 4.18 10.57 2.82
CA ARG A 85 3.15 10.40 1.79
C ARG A 85 2.11 9.34 2.18
N ALA A 86 2.53 8.21 2.74
CA ALA A 86 1.62 7.16 3.21
C ALA A 86 0.76 7.63 4.39
N LYS A 87 1.34 8.40 5.31
CA LYS A 87 0.62 9.00 6.43
C LYS A 87 -0.45 10.00 5.97
N ALA A 88 -0.12 10.84 4.99
CA ALA A 88 -1.02 11.86 4.45
C ALA A 88 -2.30 11.29 3.78
N VAL A 89 -2.30 10.03 3.36
CA VAL A 89 -3.48 9.38 2.77
C VAL A 89 -4.31 8.57 3.77
N VAL A 90 -3.91 8.57 5.05
CA VAL A 90 -4.61 7.93 6.17
C VAL A 90 -5.21 8.96 7.12
N GLU A 91 -4.51 10.07 7.35
CA GLU A 91 -5.01 11.18 8.17
C GLU A 91 -6.02 12.01 7.35
N VAL A 92 -7.31 11.78 7.62
CA VAL A 92 -8.45 12.52 7.04
C VAL A 92 -8.93 13.59 8.01
#